data_AF-A0A0W0ZHD4-F1
#
_entry.id   AF-A0A0W0ZHD4-F1
#
_cell.length_a   1.000
_cell.length_b   1.000
_cell.length_c   1.000
_cell.angle_alpha   90.00
_cell.angle_beta   90.00
_cell.angle_gamma   90.00
#
_symmetry.space_group_name_H-M   'P 1'
#
loop_
_entity.id
_entity.type
_entity.pdbx_description
1 polymer ?
#
loop_
_entity_poly.entity_id
_entity_poly.type
_entity_poly.pdbx_seq_one_letter_code
_entity_poly.pdbx_strand_id
1 'polypeptide(L)'
;MKFKNSLFEERYNEYWNSNVVILDKTIRNASQGENLFAKRDNVGNLIQAYQQHVLNVLSNLDRQAYMFEDNEYVEEYRKSTIEQAREDVTTYSSLFPECKETCSEFLKAFDNNSSVKTVEVSAFTPTK
;
A
#
# COMPACT_ATOMS: atom_id res chain seq x y z
N MET A 1 23.26 -3.96 3.25
CA MET A 1 22.95 -2.51 3.09
C MET A 1 21.81 -2.15 4.04
N LYS A 2 21.67 -0.91 4.51
CA LYS A 2 20.49 -0.51 5.28
C LYS A 2 19.45 0.17 4.39
N PHE A 3 18.17 -0.07 4.66
CA PHE A 3 17.05 0.66 4.07
C PHE A 3 16.84 2.00 4.78
N LYS A 4 16.87 1.99 6.13
CA LYS A 4 16.66 3.20 6.94
C LYS A 4 17.71 4.28 6.67
N ASN A 5 17.25 5.51 6.48
CA ASN A 5 18.02 6.69 6.13
C ASN A 5 18.88 6.52 4.87
N SER A 6 18.44 5.67 3.94
CA SER A 6 19.16 5.42 2.69
C SER A 6 18.50 6.12 1.50
N LEU A 7 19.23 6.20 0.40
CA LEU A 7 18.68 6.64 -0.90
C LEU A 7 17.56 5.71 -1.40
N PHE A 8 17.45 4.47 -0.91
CA PHE A 8 16.32 3.61 -1.24
C PHE A 8 15.06 4.15 -0.57
N GLU A 9 15.08 4.30 0.75
CA GLU A 9 13.94 4.83 1.49
C GLU A 9 13.47 6.19 0.95
N GLU A 10 14.42 7.09 0.66
CA GLU A 10 14.10 8.38 0.04
C GLU A 10 13.33 8.21 -1.28
N ARG A 11 13.79 7.34 -2.19
CA ARG A 11 13.11 7.08 -3.47
C ARG A 11 11.72 6.47 -3.31
N TYR A 12 11.54 5.57 -2.34
CA TYR A 12 10.21 5.01 -2.05
C TYR A 12 9.26 6.09 -1.55
N ASN A 13 9.73 6.96 -0.65
CA ASN A 13 8.96 8.08 -0.11
C ASN A 13 8.64 9.12 -1.19
N GLU A 14 9.59 9.46 -2.06
CA GLU A 14 9.38 10.36 -3.20
C GLU A 14 8.34 9.81 -4.17
N TYR A 15 8.43 8.52 -4.50
CA TYR A 15 7.45 7.85 -5.36
C TYR A 15 6.06 7.87 -4.73
N TRP A 16 5.96 7.55 -3.44
CA TRP A 16 4.72 7.59 -2.68
C TRP A 16 4.10 9.00 -2.70
N ASN A 17 4.89 10.02 -2.36
CA ASN A 17 4.43 11.41 -2.31
C ASN A 17 3.99 11.93 -3.68
N SER A 18 4.71 11.55 -4.75
CA SER A 18 4.44 12.05 -6.10
C SER A 18 3.28 11.35 -6.80
N ASN A 19 2.88 10.15 -6.35
CA ASN A 19 1.82 9.38 -6.99
C ASN A 19 0.65 9.12 -6.03
N VAL A 20 0.92 8.45 -4.92
CA VAL A 20 -0.12 7.98 -3.99
C VAL A 20 -0.78 9.15 -3.25
N VAL A 21 0.01 10.07 -2.68
CA VAL A 21 -0.51 11.23 -1.95
C VAL A 21 -1.28 12.20 -2.88
N ILE A 22 -0.83 12.37 -4.12
CA ILE A 22 -1.52 13.22 -5.09
C ILE A 22 -2.86 12.61 -5.49
N LEU A 23 -2.89 11.30 -5.74
CA LEU A 23 -4.13 10.59 -6.07
C LEU A 23 -5.12 10.58 -4.90
N ASP A 24 -4.68 10.34 -3.67
CA ASP A 24 -5.53 10.40 -2.48
C ASP A 24 -6.23 11.75 -2.35
N LYS A 25 -5.46 12.84 -2.41
CA LYS A 25 -6.01 14.21 -2.40
C LYS A 25 -7.00 14.43 -3.54
N THR A 26 -6.68 13.97 -4.74
CA THR A 26 -7.54 14.13 -5.92
C THR A 26 -8.87 13.39 -5.74
N ILE A 27 -8.83 12.14 -5.25
CA ILE A 27 -10.00 11.31 -4.98
C ILE A 27 -10.86 11.93 -3.87
N ARG A 28 -10.26 12.33 -2.74
CA ARG A 28 -10.99 12.96 -1.63
C ARG A 28 -11.63 14.28 -2.04
N ASN A 29 -10.92 15.15 -2.77
CA ASN A 29 -11.46 16.42 -3.24
C ASN A 29 -12.63 16.24 -4.23
N ALA A 30 -12.64 15.14 -5.01
CA ALA A 30 -13.76 14.83 -5.91
C ALA A 30 -15.06 14.55 -5.13
N SER A 31 -14.99 14.06 -3.90
CA SER A 31 -16.16 13.83 -3.04
C SER A 31 -16.79 15.15 -2.56
N GLN A 32 -15.98 16.18 -2.39
CA GLN A 32 -16.36 17.51 -1.92
C GLN A 32 -16.83 18.43 -3.05
N GLY A 33 -16.72 17.99 -4.31
CA GLY A 33 -17.03 18.83 -5.48
C GLY A 33 -16.01 19.95 -5.71
N GLU A 34 -14.86 19.92 -5.02
CA GLU A 34 -13.81 20.94 -5.10
C GLU A 34 -12.87 20.73 -6.29
N ASN A 35 -13.03 19.64 -7.03
CA ASN A 35 -12.12 19.27 -8.11
C ASN A 35 -12.76 19.54 -9.49
N LEU A 36 -12.39 20.68 -10.11
CA LEU A 36 -12.91 21.11 -11.42
C LEU A 36 -12.60 20.15 -12.58
N PHE A 37 -11.64 19.24 -12.40
CA PHE A 37 -11.20 18.29 -13.44
C PHE A 37 -11.57 16.83 -13.18
N ALA A 38 -11.92 16.46 -11.94
CA ALA A 38 -12.33 15.10 -11.59
C ALA A 38 -13.86 15.02 -11.57
N LYS A 39 -14.47 14.61 -12.68
CA LYS A 39 -15.88 14.18 -12.68
C LYS A 39 -15.99 12.88 -11.86
N ARG A 40 -17.09 12.71 -11.12
CA ARG A 40 -17.37 11.48 -10.34
C ARG A 40 -17.24 10.21 -11.20
N ASP A 41 -17.61 10.29 -12.48
CA ASP A 41 -17.49 9.19 -13.46
C ASP A 41 -16.04 8.69 -13.66
N ASN A 42 -15.02 9.47 -13.28
CA ASN A 42 -13.62 9.09 -13.41
C ASN A 42 -12.98 8.63 -12.08
N VAL A 43 -13.72 8.67 -10.96
CA VAL A 43 -13.16 8.35 -9.64
C VAL A 43 -12.75 6.88 -9.53
N GLY A 44 -13.51 5.97 -10.15
CA GLY A 44 -13.14 4.55 -10.20
C GLY A 44 -11.75 4.32 -10.81
N ASN A 45 -11.42 5.01 -11.90
CA ASN A 45 -10.11 4.92 -12.54
C ASN A 45 -9.00 5.50 -11.65
N LEU A 46 -9.28 6.59 -10.94
CA LEU A 46 -8.32 7.19 -9.99
C LEU A 46 -8.04 6.24 -8.82
N ILE A 47 -9.06 5.57 -8.29
CA ILE A 47 -8.91 4.56 -7.24
C ILE A 47 -8.08 3.38 -7.74
N GLN A 48 -8.33 2.87 -8.95
CA GLN A 48 -7.52 1.80 -9.53
C GLN A 48 -6.06 2.21 -9.74
N ALA A 49 -5.81 3.45 -10.20
CA ALA A 49 -4.47 3.98 -10.32
C ALA A 49 -3.77 4.06 -8.96
N TYR A 50 -4.45 4.58 -7.93
CA TYR A 50 -3.95 4.62 -6.56
C TYR A 50 -3.55 3.20 -6.09
N GLN A 51 -4.44 2.22 -6.25
CA GLN A 51 -4.21 0.83 -5.87
C GLN A 51 -2.98 0.25 -6.58
N GLN A 52 -2.83 0.51 -7.88
CA GLN A 52 -1.67 0.05 -8.64
C GLN A 52 -0.35 0.66 -8.14
N HIS A 53 -0.34 1.95 -7.80
CA HIS A 53 0.87 2.59 -7.26
C HIS A 53 1.27 2.02 -5.89
N VAL A 54 0.29 1.75 -5.02
CA VAL A 54 0.54 1.06 -3.74
C VAL A 54 1.12 -0.34 -3.98
N LEU A 55 0.55 -1.13 -4.89
CA LEU A 55 1.07 -2.46 -5.24
C LEU A 55 2.49 -2.40 -5.80
N ASN A 56 2.81 -1.39 -6.60
CA ASN A 56 4.17 -1.19 -7.13
C ASN A 56 5.18 -0.93 -6.01
N VAL A 57 4.82 -0.14 -5.00
CA VAL A 57 5.66 0.09 -3.82
C VAL A 57 5.90 -1.23 -3.10
N LEU A 58 4.84 -1.96 -2.75
CA LEU A 58 4.95 -3.22 -2.00
C LEU A 58 5.72 -4.29 -2.76
N SER A 59 5.43 -4.48 -4.06
CA SER A 59 6.09 -5.47 -4.89
C SER A 59 7.59 -5.17 -5.07
N ASN A 60 7.95 -3.90 -5.25
CA ASN A 60 9.36 -3.53 -5.33
C ASN A 60 10.08 -3.74 -4.01
N LEU A 61 9.44 -3.40 -2.88
CA LEU A 61 9.99 -3.58 -1.55
C LEU A 61 10.22 -5.07 -1.28
N ASP A 62 9.22 -5.92 -1.53
CA ASP A 62 9.30 -7.37 -1.36
C ASP A 62 10.41 -7.98 -2.23
N ARG A 63 10.58 -7.51 -3.47
CA ARG A 63 11.66 -7.97 -4.38
C ARG A 63 13.04 -7.56 -3.90
N GLN A 64 13.17 -6.42 -3.21
CA GLN A 64 14.47 -5.88 -2.76
C GLN A 64 14.78 -6.20 -1.31
N ALA A 65 13.82 -6.71 -0.54
CA ALA A 65 13.92 -6.92 0.91
C ALA A 65 15.20 -7.68 1.31
N TYR A 66 15.58 -8.71 0.55
CA TYR A 66 16.76 -9.52 0.81
C TYR A 66 18.10 -8.76 0.75
N MET A 67 18.12 -7.56 0.17
CA MET A 67 19.32 -6.72 0.05
C MET A 67 19.60 -5.92 1.34
N PHE A 68 18.62 -5.84 2.24
CA PHE A 68 18.66 -5.00 3.43
C PHE A 68 19.03 -5.81 4.68
N GLU A 69 19.82 -5.20 5.56
CA GLU A 69 20.27 -5.80 6.83
C GLU A 69 19.30 -5.48 7.98
N ASP A 70 18.55 -4.38 7.87
CA ASP A 70 17.57 -3.88 8.83
C ASP A 70 16.16 -4.38 8.51
N ASN A 71 16.01 -5.71 8.45
CA ASN A 71 14.76 -6.38 8.08
C ASN A 71 13.56 -5.94 8.91
N GLU A 72 13.72 -5.74 10.22
CA GLU A 72 12.63 -5.27 11.09
C GLU A 72 12.08 -3.92 10.65
N TYR A 73 12.96 -2.99 10.25
CA TYR A 73 12.55 -1.68 9.76
C TYR A 73 11.87 -1.76 8.39
N VAL A 74 12.36 -2.63 7.51
CA VAL A 74 11.72 -2.89 6.20
C VAL A 74 10.31 -3.45 6.38
N GLU A 75 10.12 -4.38 7.31
CA GLU A 75 8.79 -4.93 7.64
C GLU A 75 7.87 -3.88 8.26
N GLU A 76 8.38 -3.02 9.14
CA GLU A 76 7.62 -1.91 9.71
C GLU A 76 7.16 -0.93 8.62
N TYR A 77 8.06 -0.55 7.71
CA TYR A 77 7.75 0.29 6.56
C TYR A 77 6.67 -0.33 5.67
N ARG A 78 6.80 -1.62 5.36
CA ARG A 78 5.83 -2.39 4.59
C ARG A 78 4.46 -2.41 5.26
N LYS A 79 4.43 -2.67 6.56
CA LYS A 79 3.20 -2.72 7.35
C LYS A 79 2.50 -1.36 7.37
N SER A 80 3.24 -0.28 7.62
CA SER A 80 2.71 1.09 7.60
C SER A 80 2.12 1.45 6.23
N THR A 81 2.79 1.04 5.14
CA THR A 81 2.30 1.23 3.77
C THR A 81 0.94 0.55 3.54
N ILE A 82 0.78 -0.69 4.03
CA ILE A 82 -0.48 -1.44 3.92
C ILE A 82 -1.58 -0.82 4.77
N GLU A 83 -1.26 -0.43 6.01
CA GLU A 83 -2.22 0.19 6.94
C GLU A 83 -2.76 1.50 6.38
N GLN A 84 -1.89 2.36 5.85
CA GLN A 84 -2.31 3.61 5.21
C GLN A 84 -3.21 3.33 3.99
N ALA A 85 -2.81 2.40 3.12
CA ALA A 85 -3.61 2.06 1.95
C ALA A 85 -4.98 1.47 2.30
N ARG A 86 -5.08 0.70 3.40
CA ARG A 86 -6.36 0.19 3.90
C ARG A 86 -7.26 1.30 4.41
N GLU A 87 -6.72 2.26 5.15
CA GLU A 87 -7.47 3.41 5.66
C GLU A 87 -8.03 4.25 4.51
N ASP A 88 -7.18 4.55 3.52
CA ASP A 88 -7.55 5.33 2.35
C ASP A 88 -8.65 4.64 1.54
N VAL A 89 -8.46 3.36 1.18
CA VAL A 89 -9.43 2.60 0.37
C VAL A 89 -10.74 2.36 1.13
N THR A 90 -10.68 2.16 2.45
CA THR A 90 -11.89 2.11 3.29
C THR A 90 -12.66 3.43 3.21
N THR A 91 -11.94 4.56 3.28
CA THR A 91 -12.54 5.88 3.13
C THR A 91 -13.16 6.06 1.75
N TYR A 92 -12.47 5.69 0.67
CA TYR A 92 -12.99 5.78 -0.69
C TYR A 92 -14.30 4.99 -0.86
N SER A 93 -14.37 3.79 -0.28
CA SER A 93 -15.58 2.96 -0.36
C SER A 93 -16.81 3.60 0.29
N SER A 94 -16.59 4.47 1.27
CA SER A 94 -17.65 5.24 1.95
C SER A 94 -18.00 6.53 1.20
N LEU A 95 -17.02 7.19 0.59
CA LEU A 95 -17.22 8.42 -0.19
C LEU A 95 -17.86 8.16 -1.56
N PHE A 96 -17.54 7.00 -2.17
CA PHE A 96 -17.97 6.60 -3.51
C PHE A 96 -18.57 5.18 -3.46
N PRO A 97 -19.83 5.03 -3.03
CA PRO A 97 -20.48 3.72 -2.92
C PRO A 97 -20.47 2.91 -4.23
N GLU A 98 -20.48 3.59 -5.38
CA GLU A 98 -20.34 3.00 -6.71
C GLU A 98 -19.00 2.28 -6.93
N CYS A 99 -17.95 2.64 -6.19
CA CYS A 99 -16.61 2.03 -6.26
C CYS A 99 -16.37 0.98 -5.16
N LYS A 100 -17.39 0.64 -4.36
CA LYS A 100 -17.25 -0.25 -3.20
C LYS A 100 -16.72 -1.64 -3.56
N GLU A 101 -17.11 -2.18 -4.70
CA GLU A 101 -16.65 -3.50 -5.17
C GLU A 101 -15.13 -3.47 -5.44
N THR A 102 -14.66 -2.52 -6.24
CA THR A 102 -13.22 -2.30 -6.51
C THR A 102 -12.40 -2.09 -5.23
N CYS A 103 -12.94 -1.36 -4.26
CA CYS A 103 -12.28 -1.18 -2.96
C CYS A 103 -12.21 -2.49 -2.18
N SER A 104 -13.28 -3.27 -2.15
CA SER A 104 -13.37 -4.56 -1.45
C SER A 104 -12.41 -5.61 -2.01
N GLU A 105 -12.30 -5.71 -3.33
CA GLU A 105 -11.36 -6.63 -4.00
C GLU A 105 -9.91 -6.34 -3.59
N PHE A 106 -9.54 -5.06 -3.55
CA PHE A 106 -8.21 -4.64 -3.14
C PHE A 106 -7.91 -4.95 -1.67
N LEU A 107 -8.87 -4.69 -0.77
CA LEU A 107 -8.70 -5.00 0.66
C LEU A 107 -8.52 -6.51 0.90
N LYS A 108 -9.29 -7.36 0.20
CA LYS A 108 -9.13 -8.83 0.27
C LYS A 108 -7.75 -9.27 -0.22
N ALA A 109 -7.18 -8.60 -1.22
CA ALA A 109 -5.84 -8.92 -1.71
C ALA A 109 -4.75 -8.68 -0.64
N PHE A 110 -4.92 -7.70 0.25
CA PHE A 110 -4.03 -7.52 1.39
C PHE A 110 -4.18 -8.62 2.45
N ASP A 111 -5.41 -9.05 2.73
CA ASP A 111 -5.67 -10.12 3.71
C ASP A 111 -5.02 -11.44 3.26
N ASN A 112 -5.16 -11.78 1.98
CA ASN A 112 -4.58 -12.99 1.41
C ASN A 112 -3.04 -12.95 1.35
N ASN A 113 -2.44 -11.78 1.11
CA ASN A 113 -0.98 -11.60 1.13
C ASN A 113 -0.39 -11.50 2.56
N SER A 114 -1.21 -11.15 3.56
CA SER A 114 -0.78 -11.09 4.96
C SER A 114 -0.64 -12.49 5.59
N SER A 115 -1.23 -13.53 4.99
CA SER A 115 -1.19 -14.89 5.54
C SER A 115 0.13 -15.67 5.30
N VAL A 116 1.15 -15.07 4.66
CA VAL A 116 2.42 -15.75 4.33
C VAL A 116 3.58 -15.40 5.28
N LYS A 117 3.31 -14.89 6.49
CA LYS A 117 4.35 -14.74 7.54
C LYS A 117 3.86 -15.18 8.92
N THR A 118 3.49 -16.44 9.06
CA THR A 118 3.49 -17.13 10.37
C THR A 118 3.60 -18.64 10.19
N VAL A 119 4.65 -19.11 9.51
CA VAL A 119 5.15 -20.47 9.76
C VAL A 119 6.67 -20.40 9.73
N GLU A 120 7.26 -20.54 10.92
CA GLU A 120 8.43 -21.37 11.25
C GLU A 120 9.25 -20.76 12.40
N VAL A 121 8.96 -21.22 13.62
CA VAL A 121 10.02 -21.71 14.50
C VAL A 121 9.59 -23.08 14.99
N SER A 122 9.77 -24.09 14.14
CA SER A 122 9.78 -25.48 14.57
C SER A 122 11.05 -25.67 15.39
N ALA A 123 10.90 -25.87 16.70
CA ALA A 123 11.99 -26.22 17.59
C ALA A 123 12.55 -27.59 17.17
N PHE A 124 13.67 -27.59 16.48
CA PHE A 124 14.46 -28.79 16.21
C PHE A 124 15.23 -29.14 17.50
N THR A 125 14.68 -30.03 18.33
CA THR A 125 15.44 -30.69 19.40
C THR A 125 16.31 -31.79 18.81
N PRO A 126 17.64 -31.77 19.02
CA PRO A 126 18.50 -32.87 18.61
C PRO A 126 18.39 -33.99 19.64
N THR A 127 17.98 -35.18 19.18
CA THR A 127 17.97 -36.42 19.97
C THR A 127 19.41 -36.81 20.32
N LYS A 128 19.65 -37.17 21.58
CA LYS A 128 20.88 -37.84 22.03
C LYS A 128 20.87 -39.32 21.67
#